data_AF-W7MWR4-F1
#
_entry.id   AF-W7MWR4-F1
#
_cell.length_a   1.000
_cell.length_b   1.000
_cell.length_c   1.000
_cell.angle_alpha   90.00
_cell.angle_beta   90.00
_cell.angle_gamma   90.00
#
_symmetry.space_group_name_H-M   'P 1'
#
loop_
_entity.id
_entity.type
_entity.pdbx_description
1 polymer ?
#
loop_
_entity_poly.entity_id
_entity_poly.type
_entity_poly.pdbx_seq_one_letter_code
_entity_poly.pdbx_strand_id
1 'polypeptide(L)'
;MEKSIPVAYDLSSHHALGGGSYAFKTRYPLYLKTLLSDRSRRTEVNIIIQPYSPAHIGTMCSLGLAFILARRLIDEGLDVSVTCDLWDRAKGEEMTIDGVVYQKSLRDKGTFQKHLPGYVQIINELASQYRVHHRIRMEEEFGSNPEIPDVRCEIVIRRELYGKVLAPERGSLAFRASCPECGLVEKYGTRNVYADDGSAVTFQCPSHGLFTCNAPKRKATDSSSTASSSILSLDSSTKKHLTTGLRFAEAIMRGSGRSNCYGDFCPSP
;
A
#
# COMPACT_ATOMS: atom_id res chain seq x y z
N MET A 1 -23.34 1.93 -32.14
CA MET A 1 -23.60 2.48 -30.79
C MET A 1 -23.85 1.30 -29.88
N GLU A 2 -22.82 0.79 -29.20
CA GLU A 2 -23.00 -0.29 -28.21
C GLU A 2 -23.60 0.31 -26.94
N LYS A 3 -24.78 -0.17 -26.56
CA LYS A 3 -25.42 0.17 -25.27
C LYS A 3 -24.65 -0.53 -24.16
N SER A 4 -23.98 0.23 -23.30
CA SER A 4 -23.46 -0.30 -22.04
C SER A 4 -24.65 -0.66 -21.14
N ILE A 5 -24.80 -1.94 -20.83
CA ILE A 5 -25.76 -2.39 -19.81
C ILE A 5 -25.09 -2.14 -18.47
N PRO A 6 -25.62 -1.25 -17.61
CA PRO A 6 -25.06 -1.06 -16.28
C PRO A 6 -25.23 -2.36 -15.48
N VAL A 7 -24.12 -2.93 -15.03
CA VAL A 7 -24.13 -4.06 -14.10
C VAL A 7 -24.54 -3.50 -12.74
N ALA A 8 -25.74 -3.82 -12.28
CA ALA A 8 -26.22 -3.44 -10.96
C ALA A 8 -25.38 -4.17 -9.89
N TYR A 9 -24.77 -3.41 -8.98
CA TYR A 9 -24.03 -3.95 -7.83
C TYR A 9 -24.97 -3.96 -6.62
N ASP A 10 -25.41 -5.14 -6.20
CA ASP A 10 -26.41 -5.41 -5.17
C ASP A 10 -25.84 -5.47 -3.74
N LEU A 11 -24.59 -5.02 -3.56
CA LEU A 11 -23.87 -4.98 -2.28
C LEU A 11 -23.72 -6.35 -1.59
N SER A 12 -24.02 -7.44 -2.28
CA SER A 12 -24.06 -8.78 -1.72
C SER A 12 -22.94 -9.63 -2.33
N SER A 13 -22.19 -10.34 -1.47
CA SER A 13 -21.14 -11.26 -1.95
C SER A 13 -21.78 -12.55 -2.44
N HIS A 14 -22.20 -12.56 -3.71
CA HIS A 14 -22.88 -13.72 -4.30
C HIS A 14 -21.95 -14.90 -4.62
N HIS A 15 -20.63 -14.68 -4.61
CA HIS A 15 -19.64 -15.69 -5.00
C HIS A 15 -18.36 -15.59 -4.17
N ALA A 16 -17.87 -16.74 -3.70
CA ALA A 16 -16.67 -16.83 -2.84
C ALA A 16 -15.38 -16.25 -3.44
N LEU A 17 -15.31 -16.09 -4.76
CA LEU A 17 -14.13 -15.60 -5.49
C LEU A 17 -14.23 -14.11 -5.91
N GLY A 18 -15.35 -13.44 -5.63
CA GLY A 18 -15.60 -12.04 -6.02
C GLY A 18 -15.78 -11.82 -7.55
N GLY A 19 -16.39 -10.69 -7.95
CA GLY A 19 -16.75 -10.41 -9.35
C GLY A 19 -15.56 -10.34 -10.33
N GLY A 20 -14.36 -10.01 -9.84
CA GLY A 20 -13.15 -9.94 -10.66
C GLY A 20 -12.75 -11.30 -11.26
N SER A 21 -12.99 -12.40 -10.54
CA SER A 21 -12.66 -13.75 -11.03
C SER A 21 -13.45 -14.16 -12.28
N TYR A 22 -14.65 -13.59 -12.48
CA TYR A 22 -15.49 -13.84 -13.65
C TYR A 22 -15.24 -12.85 -14.79
N ALA A 23 -15.02 -11.57 -14.47
CA ALA A 23 -14.73 -10.54 -15.47
C ALA A 23 -13.40 -10.77 -16.20
N PHE A 24 -12.41 -11.38 -15.53
CA PHE A 24 -11.03 -11.44 -16.04
C PHE A 24 -10.53 -12.84 -16.39
N LYS A 25 -11.41 -13.86 -16.37
CA LYS A 25 -11.10 -15.30 -16.44
C LYS A 25 -10.07 -15.72 -17.50
N THR A 26 -9.99 -15.02 -18.63
CA THR A 26 -9.02 -15.31 -19.71
C THR A 26 -8.19 -14.13 -20.18
N ARG A 27 -8.49 -12.90 -19.75
CA ARG A 27 -7.87 -11.66 -20.28
C ARG A 27 -7.31 -10.74 -19.21
N TYR A 28 -7.09 -11.25 -17.99
CA TYR A 28 -6.57 -10.44 -16.89
C TYR A 28 -5.26 -9.70 -17.22
N PRO A 29 -4.22 -10.34 -17.81
CA PRO A 29 -2.98 -9.64 -18.17
C PRO A 29 -3.21 -8.54 -19.20
N LEU A 30 -4.07 -8.79 -20.20
CA LEU A 30 -4.43 -7.80 -21.21
C LEU A 30 -5.18 -6.62 -20.61
N TYR A 31 -6.11 -6.87 -19.69
CA TYR A 31 -6.80 -5.81 -18.97
C TYR A 31 -5.82 -4.96 -18.16
N LEU A 32 -4.92 -5.59 -17.38
CA LEU A 32 -3.89 -4.86 -16.63
C LEU A 32 -3.00 -4.02 -17.55
N LYS A 33 -2.63 -4.55 -18.72
CA LYS A 33 -1.91 -3.81 -19.76
C LYS A 33 -2.68 -2.57 -20.24
N THR A 34 -4.01 -2.59 -20.24
CA THR A 34 -4.81 -1.39 -20.58
C THR A 34 -4.72 -0.28 -19.52
N LEU A 35 -4.49 -0.65 -18.25
CA LEU A 35 -4.39 0.28 -17.13
C LEU A 35 -3.02 0.96 -17.02
N LEU A 36 -1.99 0.42 -17.68
CA LEU A 36 -0.65 1.01 -17.69
C LEU A 36 -0.66 2.34 -18.45
N SER A 37 -0.21 3.40 -17.77
CA SER A 37 -0.12 4.75 -18.33
C SER A 37 0.90 4.88 -19.46
N ASP A 38 1.93 4.04 -19.45
CA ASP A 38 2.96 3.97 -20.49
C ASP A 38 3.46 2.52 -20.60
N ARG A 39 3.24 1.91 -21.77
CA ARG A 39 3.58 0.50 -22.04
C ARG A 39 4.99 0.30 -22.57
N SER A 40 5.69 1.39 -22.89
CA SER A 40 7.09 1.35 -23.33
C SER A 40 8.08 1.26 -22.18
N ARG A 41 7.63 1.57 -20.97
CA ARG A 41 8.42 1.52 -19.74
C ARG A 41 8.34 0.14 -19.10
N ARG A 42 9.39 -0.20 -18.36
CA ARG A 42 9.40 -1.38 -17.50
C ARG A 42 8.25 -1.31 -16.50
N THR A 43 7.49 -2.39 -16.42
CA THR A 43 6.41 -2.60 -15.47
C THR A 43 6.93 -3.41 -14.29
N GLU A 44 6.68 -2.92 -13.07
CA GLU A 44 7.00 -3.67 -11.85
C GLU A 44 5.74 -4.33 -11.30
N VAL A 45 5.79 -5.66 -11.13
CA VAL A 45 4.84 -6.40 -10.29
C VAL A 45 5.41 -6.41 -8.87
N ASN A 46 4.79 -5.65 -7.98
CA ASN A 46 5.24 -5.51 -6.61
C ASN A 46 4.46 -6.44 -5.67
N ILE A 47 5.17 -7.10 -4.75
CA ILE A 47 4.58 -7.89 -3.66
C ILE A 47 5.30 -7.58 -2.36
N ILE A 48 4.52 -7.36 -1.29
CA ILE A 48 5.03 -7.08 0.06
C ILE A 48 4.80 -8.30 0.95
N ILE A 49 5.84 -8.72 1.66
CA ILE A 49 5.85 -9.93 2.49
C ILE A 49 6.52 -9.64 3.84
N GLN A 50 6.05 -10.32 4.88
CA GLN A 50 6.52 -10.20 6.25
C GLN A 50 7.06 -11.56 6.75
N PRO A 51 8.39 -11.80 6.70
CA PRO A 51 9.04 -13.08 7.04
C PRO A 51 9.07 -13.46 8.53
N TYR A 52 7.97 -13.37 9.28
CA TYR A 52 7.95 -13.74 10.72
C TYR A 52 7.70 -15.22 11.01
N SER A 53 7.37 -15.99 9.99
CA SER A 53 7.18 -17.43 10.08
C SER A 53 7.68 -18.07 8.79
N PRO A 54 7.86 -19.40 8.76
CA PRO A 54 7.97 -20.11 7.49
C PRO A 54 6.82 -19.70 6.56
N ALA A 55 7.09 -19.66 5.26
CA ALA A 55 6.08 -19.30 4.26
C ALA A 55 4.94 -20.33 4.30
N HIS A 56 3.77 -19.91 4.79
CA HIS A 56 2.57 -20.75 4.75
C HIS A 56 1.95 -20.72 3.34
N ILE A 57 0.96 -21.59 3.10
CA ILE A 57 0.35 -21.76 1.78
C ILE A 57 -0.13 -20.43 1.15
N GLY A 58 -0.77 -19.55 1.93
CA GLY A 58 -1.20 -18.23 1.42
C GLY A 58 -0.06 -17.36 0.89
N THR A 59 1.10 -17.36 1.55
CA THR A 59 2.31 -16.65 1.11
C THR A 59 2.85 -17.26 -0.18
N MET A 60 2.92 -18.59 -0.25
CA MET A 60 3.36 -19.32 -1.44
C MET A 60 2.45 -19.03 -2.64
N CYS A 61 1.13 -19.02 -2.44
CA CYS A 61 0.16 -18.67 -3.48
C CYS A 61 0.31 -17.23 -3.95
N SER A 62 0.55 -16.28 -3.03
CA SER A 62 0.72 -14.87 -3.37
C SER A 62 2.00 -14.63 -4.17
N LEU A 63 3.12 -15.23 -3.73
CA LEU A 63 4.38 -15.23 -4.47
C LEU A 63 4.21 -15.87 -5.86
N GLY A 64 3.64 -17.07 -5.93
CA GLY A 64 3.39 -17.76 -7.19
C GLY A 64 2.53 -16.92 -8.14
N LEU A 65 1.47 -16.29 -7.63
CA LEU A 65 0.61 -15.40 -8.42
C LEU A 65 1.38 -14.21 -8.99
N ALA A 66 2.26 -13.57 -8.22
CA ALA A 66 3.07 -12.45 -8.70
C ALA A 66 3.97 -12.86 -9.87
N PHE A 67 4.63 -14.02 -9.77
CA PHE A 67 5.50 -14.54 -10.83
C PHE A 67 4.73 -15.03 -12.07
N ILE A 68 3.61 -15.73 -11.87
CA ILE A 68 2.71 -16.14 -12.96
C ILE A 68 2.20 -14.90 -13.69
N LEU A 69 1.73 -13.89 -12.95
CA LEU A 69 1.22 -12.66 -13.55
C LEU A 69 2.30 -11.93 -14.35
N ALA A 70 3.51 -11.80 -13.79
CA ALA A 70 4.62 -11.18 -14.49
C ALA A 70 4.95 -11.92 -15.78
N ARG A 71 5.04 -13.26 -15.75
CA ARG A 71 5.26 -14.08 -16.95
C ARG A 71 4.19 -13.85 -18.01
N ARG A 72 2.92 -13.80 -17.61
CA ARG A 72 1.81 -13.54 -18.54
C ARG A 72 1.86 -12.14 -19.13
N LEU A 73 2.27 -11.12 -18.37
CA LEU A 73 2.46 -9.77 -18.90
C LEU A 73 3.64 -9.69 -19.89
N ILE A 74 4.70 -10.50 -19.68
CA ILE A 74 5.80 -10.64 -20.66
C ILE A 74 5.30 -11.32 -21.93
N ASP A 75 4.44 -12.35 -21.83
CA ASP A 75 3.83 -13.01 -23.00
C ASP A 75 2.99 -12.01 -23.83
N GLU A 76 2.44 -10.99 -23.19
CA GLU A 76 1.74 -9.85 -23.83
C GLU A 76 2.69 -8.78 -24.38
N GLY A 77 4.00 -9.00 -24.37
CA GLY A 77 5.02 -8.12 -24.95
C GLY A 77 5.42 -6.93 -24.08
N LEU A 78 5.23 -6.99 -22.76
CA LEU A 78 5.72 -5.95 -21.84
C LEU A 78 7.11 -6.29 -21.31
N ASP A 79 7.93 -5.27 -21.01
CA ASP A 79 9.10 -5.42 -20.16
C ASP A 79 8.65 -5.43 -18.70
N VAL A 80 8.82 -6.56 -18.00
CA VAL A 80 8.27 -6.77 -16.65
C VAL A 80 9.32 -7.34 -15.71
N SER A 81 9.34 -6.85 -14.47
CA SER A 81 10.09 -7.43 -13.36
C SER A 81 9.22 -7.62 -12.12
N VAL A 82 9.61 -8.54 -11.24
CA VAL A 82 8.98 -8.72 -9.92
C VAL A 82 9.84 -8.07 -8.84
N THR A 83 9.27 -7.21 -8.02
CA THR A 83 9.93 -6.70 -6.80
C THR A 83 9.26 -7.28 -5.57
N CYS A 84 10.04 -8.04 -4.80
CA CYS A 84 9.62 -8.62 -3.53
C CYS A 84 10.11 -7.73 -2.39
N ASP A 85 9.21 -6.96 -1.80
CA ASP A 85 9.47 -6.15 -0.62
C ASP A 85 9.36 -7.00 0.65
N LEU A 86 10.46 -7.17 1.36
CA LEU A 86 10.51 -7.92 2.62
C LEU A 86 10.54 -6.94 3.79
N TRP A 87 9.49 -6.96 4.61
CA TRP A 87 9.29 -6.01 5.71
C TRP A 87 9.58 -6.66 7.07
N ASP A 88 10.19 -5.88 7.96
CA ASP A 88 10.69 -6.33 9.28
C ASP A 88 9.87 -5.77 10.48
N ARG A 89 8.75 -5.08 10.22
CA ARG A 89 7.78 -4.70 11.28
C ARG A 89 6.83 -5.81 11.70
N ALA A 90 7.29 -6.65 12.63
CA ALA A 90 6.47 -7.66 13.28
C ALA A 90 5.33 -7.03 14.08
N LYS A 91 4.14 -7.67 14.04
CA LYS A 91 3.07 -7.32 14.97
C LYS A 91 3.57 -7.50 16.39
N GLY A 92 3.36 -6.46 17.18
CA GLY A 92 3.81 -6.34 18.55
C GLY A 92 2.95 -7.11 19.54
N GLU A 93 3.38 -7.08 20.80
CA GLU A 93 2.46 -7.30 21.92
C GLU A 93 1.51 -6.10 22.01
N GLU A 94 0.22 -6.37 22.22
CA GLU A 94 -0.80 -5.35 22.42
C GLU A 94 -1.12 -5.22 23.91
N MET A 95 -1.27 -3.98 24.35
CA MET A 95 -1.63 -3.66 25.73
C MET A 95 -2.56 -2.46 25.77
N THR A 96 -3.41 -2.40 26.80
CA THR A 96 -4.32 -1.27 27.00
C THR A 96 -3.84 -0.43 28.16
N ILE A 97 -3.63 0.86 27.93
CA ILE A 97 -3.23 1.85 28.93
C ILE A 97 -4.24 2.99 28.86
N ASP A 98 -4.93 3.25 29.98
CA ASP A 98 -5.96 4.29 30.09
C ASP A 98 -7.04 4.23 28.99
N GLY A 99 -7.52 3.01 28.70
CA GLY A 99 -8.54 2.75 27.67
C GLY A 99 -8.05 2.88 26.23
N VAL A 100 -6.75 3.14 26.01
CA VAL A 100 -6.16 3.25 24.68
C VAL A 100 -5.25 2.06 24.39
N VAL A 101 -5.41 1.50 23.19
CA VAL A 101 -4.66 0.32 22.77
C VAL A 101 -3.31 0.74 22.20
N TYR A 102 -2.25 0.30 22.86
CA TYR A 102 -0.87 0.44 22.42
C TYR A 102 -0.34 -0.90 21.93
N GLN A 103 0.62 -0.84 21.01
CA GLN A 103 1.37 -1.99 20.53
C GLN A 103 2.87 -1.71 20.67
N LYS A 104 3.65 -2.71 21.04
CA LYS A 104 5.12 -2.63 21.06
C LYS A 104 5.69 -3.62 20.06
N SER A 105 6.34 -3.12 19.01
CA SER A 105 6.92 -3.96 17.96
C SER A 105 7.82 -5.04 18.56
N LEU A 106 7.61 -6.30 18.16
CA LEU A 106 8.46 -7.43 18.53
C LEU A 106 9.70 -7.53 17.61
N ARG A 107 10.18 -6.39 17.10
CA ARG A 107 11.19 -6.29 16.03
C ARG A 107 12.37 -7.22 16.24
N ASP A 108 12.84 -7.38 17.47
CA ASP A 108 14.04 -8.16 17.77
C ASP A 108 13.76 -9.42 18.61
N LYS A 109 13.33 -10.47 17.91
CA LYS A 109 13.58 -11.86 18.32
C LYS A 109 14.45 -12.63 17.32
N GLY A 110 15.08 -11.94 16.35
CA GLY A 110 15.84 -12.56 15.26
C GLY A 110 14.99 -13.44 14.32
N THR A 111 13.67 -13.34 14.41
CA THR A 111 12.74 -14.23 13.70
C THR A 111 12.72 -13.95 12.20
N PHE A 112 12.83 -12.67 11.82
CA PHE A 112 12.99 -12.29 10.41
C PHE A 112 14.23 -12.93 9.79
N GLN A 113 15.39 -12.77 10.43
CA GLN A 113 16.68 -13.31 9.94
C GLN A 113 16.65 -14.84 9.89
N LYS A 114 15.96 -15.49 10.83
CA LYS A 114 15.78 -16.94 10.84
C LYS A 114 15.02 -17.45 9.61
N HIS A 115 14.00 -16.75 9.15
CA HIS A 115 13.14 -17.21 8.06
C HIS A 115 13.53 -16.65 6.69
N LEU A 116 14.23 -15.50 6.64
CA LEU A 116 14.64 -14.82 5.42
C LEU A 116 15.30 -15.74 4.38
N PRO A 117 16.26 -16.63 4.70
CA PRO A 117 16.88 -17.50 3.69
C PRO A 117 15.87 -18.38 2.94
N GLY A 118 14.85 -18.89 3.63
CA GLY A 118 13.79 -19.69 3.01
C GLY A 118 12.96 -18.89 2.02
N TYR A 119 12.62 -17.65 2.36
CA TYR A 119 11.92 -16.75 1.42
C TYR A 119 12.77 -16.43 0.20
N VAL A 120 14.06 -16.12 0.39
CA VAL A 120 15.00 -15.85 -0.71
C VAL A 120 15.08 -17.07 -1.65
N GLN A 121 15.18 -18.28 -1.09
CA GLN A 121 15.19 -19.51 -1.89
C GLN A 121 13.90 -19.64 -2.73
N ILE A 122 12.73 -19.52 -2.11
CA ILE A 122 11.43 -19.61 -2.81
C ILE A 122 11.34 -18.58 -3.95
N ILE A 123 11.73 -17.34 -3.68
CA ILE A 123 11.70 -16.25 -4.68
C ILE A 123 12.62 -16.59 -5.86
N ASN A 124 13.83 -17.08 -5.60
CA ASN A 124 14.78 -17.47 -6.64
C ASN A 124 14.27 -18.66 -7.47
N GLU A 125 13.66 -19.66 -6.83
CA GLU A 125 13.07 -20.83 -7.50
C GLU A 125 11.92 -20.40 -8.43
N LEU A 126 11.02 -19.54 -7.95
CA LEU A 126 9.93 -18.99 -8.76
C LEU A 126 10.46 -18.15 -9.93
N ALA A 127 11.45 -17.30 -9.70
CA ALA A 127 12.06 -16.49 -10.74
C ALA A 127 12.68 -17.36 -11.85
N SER A 128 13.38 -18.42 -11.47
CA SER A 128 13.95 -19.40 -12.40
C SER A 128 12.85 -20.16 -13.18
N GLN A 129 11.86 -20.69 -12.46
CA GLN A 129 10.76 -21.46 -13.03
C GLN A 129 9.95 -20.65 -14.06
N TYR A 130 9.64 -19.40 -13.74
CA TYR A 130 8.85 -18.52 -14.61
C TYR A 130 9.70 -17.68 -15.57
N ARG A 131 11.03 -17.74 -15.46
CA ARG A 131 12.00 -16.96 -16.27
C ARG A 131 11.68 -15.47 -16.23
N VAL A 132 11.55 -14.92 -15.03
CA VAL A 132 11.23 -13.52 -14.77
C VAL A 132 12.36 -12.87 -13.97
N HIS A 133 12.82 -11.70 -14.40
CA HIS A 133 13.76 -10.91 -13.62
C HIS A 133 13.10 -10.48 -12.31
N HIS A 134 13.81 -10.63 -11.19
CA HIS A 134 13.30 -10.24 -9.90
C HIS A 134 14.31 -9.42 -9.10
N ARG A 135 13.80 -8.70 -8.10
CA ARG A 135 14.59 -7.99 -7.11
C ARG A 135 13.98 -8.21 -5.73
N ILE A 136 14.83 -8.39 -4.74
CA ILE A 136 14.44 -8.36 -3.34
C ILE A 136 14.80 -6.98 -2.79
N ARG A 137 13.86 -6.33 -2.12
CA ARG A 137 14.03 -5.00 -1.54
C ARG A 137 13.63 -5.05 -0.06
N MET A 138 14.45 -4.44 0.80
CA MET A 138 14.15 -4.32 2.23
C MET A 138 13.34 -3.05 2.50
N GLU A 139 12.62 -3.03 3.61
CA GLU A 139 11.80 -1.88 4.01
C GLU A 139 12.62 -0.58 4.11
N GLU A 140 13.84 -0.65 4.64
CA GLU A 140 14.74 0.50 4.74
C GLU A 140 15.04 1.11 3.36
N GLU A 141 15.22 0.26 2.36
CA GLU A 141 15.48 0.72 1.00
C GLU A 141 14.23 1.36 0.41
N PHE A 142 13.05 0.75 0.58
CA PHE A 142 11.77 1.36 0.16
C PHE A 142 11.55 2.73 0.82
N GLY A 143 11.78 2.80 2.14
CA GLY A 143 11.61 4.02 2.92
C GLY A 143 12.62 5.13 2.60
N SER A 144 13.76 4.79 1.98
CA SER A 144 14.77 5.76 1.56
C SER A 144 14.46 6.43 0.21
N ASN A 145 13.40 6.02 -0.49
CA ASN A 145 13.00 6.68 -1.72
C ASN A 145 12.63 8.17 -1.44
N PRO A 146 13.26 9.13 -2.15
CA PRO A 146 13.11 10.56 -1.90
C PRO A 146 11.69 11.09 -2.12
N GLU A 147 10.82 10.35 -2.81
CA GLU A 147 9.43 10.74 -3.08
C GLU A 147 8.46 10.26 -1.99
N ILE A 148 8.83 9.26 -1.19
CA ILE A 148 8.00 8.75 -0.08
C ILE A 148 7.63 9.85 0.93
N PRO A 149 8.53 10.80 1.29
CA PRO A 149 8.16 12.01 2.02
C PRO A 149 6.95 12.76 1.48
N ASP A 150 6.93 13.07 0.17
CA ASP A 150 5.85 13.82 -0.46
C ASP A 150 4.55 13.02 -0.48
N VAL A 151 4.63 11.71 -0.74
CA VAL A 151 3.46 10.81 -0.67
C VAL A 151 2.87 10.79 0.74
N ARG A 152 3.71 10.69 1.78
CA ARG A 152 3.24 10.72 3.17
C ARG A 152 2.55 12.04 3.51
N CYS A 153 3.14 13.16 3.10
CA CYS A 153 2.56 14.49 3.28
C CYS A 153 1.16 14.58 2.64
N GLU A 154 1.01 14.12 1.40
CA GLU A 154 -0.29 14.11 0.71
C GLU A 154 -1.33 13.24 1.42
N ILE A 155 -0.93 12.08 1.98
CA ILE A 155 -1.83 11.22 2.77
C ILE A 155 -2.26 11.94 4.06
N VAL A 156 -1.37 12.67 4.72
CA VAL A 156 -1.71 13.45 5.92
C VAL A 156 -2.68 14.60 5.59
N ILE A 157 -2.43 15.33 4.49
CA ILE A 157 -3.31 16.41 4.03
C ILE A 157 -4.71 15.86 3.70
N ARG A 158 -4.79 14.73 3.00
CA ARG A 158 -6.06 14.10 2.60
C ARG A 158 -6.57 13.04 3.57
N ARG A 159 -6.11 13.05 4.83
CA ARG A 159 -6.39 11.99 5.81
C ARG A 159 -7.87 11.71 6.03
N GLU A 160 -8.73 12.73 5.98
CA GLU A 160 -10.17 12.56 6.17
C GLU A 160 -10.83 11.83 5.00
N LEU A 161 -10.42 12.18 3.77
CA LEU A 161 -10.88 11.50 2.56
C LEU A 161 -10.47 10.03 2.62
N TYR A 162 -9.18 9.76 2.86
CA TYR A 162 -8.69 8.39 2.93
C TYR A 162 -9.23 7.63 4.14
N GLY A 163 -9.50 8.30 5.27
CA GLY A 163 -10.10 7.69 6.45
C GLY A 163 -11.49 7.13 6.15
N LYS A 164 -12.33 7.89 5.45
CA LYS A 164 -13.67 7.45 5.03
C LYS A 164 -13.64 6.25 4.08
N VAL A 165 -12.58 6.11 3.30
CA VAL A 165 -12.46 5.09 2.25
C VAL A 165 -11.77 3.83 2.76
N LEU A 166 -10.64 3.99 3.43
CA LEU A 166 -9.76 2.89 3.86
C LEU A 166 -10.07 2.41 5.28
N ALA A 167 -10.75 3.24 6.10
CA ALA A 167 -11.15 2.91 7.46
C ALA A 167 -12.59 3.39 7.74
N PRO A 168 -13.60 2.95 6.96
CA PRO A 168 -14.95 3.50 7.01
C PRO A 168 -15.61 3.41 8.38
N GLU A 169 -15.31 2.35 9.15
CA GLU A 169 -15.82 2.18 10.53
C GLU A 169 -15.31 3.24 11.51
N ARG A 170 -14.09 3.78 11.29
CA ARG A 170 -13.46 4.77 12.16
C ARG A 170 -13.52 6.19 11.59
N GLY A 171 -13.67 6.32 10.28
CA GLY A 171 -13.59 7.60 9.56
C GLY A 171 -12.22 8.25 9.57
N SER A 172 -11.19 7.63 10.18
CA SER A 172 -9.85 8.19 10.36
C SER A 172 -8.76 7.17 10.04
N LEU A 173 -7.65 7.66 9.46
CA LEU A 173 -6.46 6.85 9.22
C LEU A 173 -5.61 6.75 10.49
N ALA A 174 -5.27 5.52 10.87
CA ALA A 174 -4.36 5.25 11.96
C ALA A 174 -2.89 5.46 11.51
N PHE A 175 -2.41 6.70 11.59
CA PHE A 175 -0.97 6.97 11.49
C PHE A 175 -0.26 6.47 12.75
N ARG A 176 0.91 5.87 12.57
CA ARG A 176 1.64 5.20 13.64
C ARG A 176 3.11 5.55 13.58
N ALA A 177 3.65 5.98 14.70
CA ALA A 177 5.08 6.12 14.94
C ALA A 177 5.42 5.56 16.32
N SER A 178 6.56 4.89 16.43
CA SER A 178 7.05 4.37 17.71
C SER A 178 7.63 5.50 18.55
N CYS A 179 7.29 5.51 19.83
CA CYS A 179 7.95 6.38 20.80
C CYS A 179 9.47 6.12 20.75
N PRO A 180 10.31 7.16 20.59
CA PRO A 180 11.76 6.99 20.46
C PRO A 180 12.41 6.42 21.72
N GLU A 181 11.76 6.52 22.88
CA GLU A 181 12.31 6.07 24.17
C GLU A 181 11.91 4.63 24.51
N CYS A 182 10.63 4.27 24.40
CA CYS A 182 10.15 2.96 24.83
C CYS A 182 9.58 2.08 23.72
N GLY A 183 9.46 2.61 22.49
CA GLY A 183 8.96 1.87 21.33
C GLY A 183 7.44 1.63 21.30
N LEU A 184 6.68 2.16 22.26
CA LEU A 184 5.20 2.08 22.23
C LEU A 184 4.62 2.86 21.05
N VAL A 185 3.60 2.29 20.42
CA VAL A 185 2.87 2.86 19.29
C VAL A 185 1.38 2.78 19.62
N GLU A 186 0.64 3.90 19.53
CA GLU A 186 -0.81 3.85 19.66
C GLU A 186 -1.45 3.23 18.40
N LYS A 187 -2.33 2.26 18.57
CA LYS A 187 -2.78 1.38 17.48
C LYS A 187 -3.75 2.07 16.52
N TYR A 188 -4.58 2.99 17.00
CA TYR A 188 -5.72 3.50 16.24
C TYR A 188 -5.55 4.94 15.76
N GLY A 189 -4.44 5.61 16.08
CA GLY A 189 -4.15 6.99 15.71
C GLY A 189 -5.11 8.00 16.36
N THR A 190 -5.80 7.63 17.44
CA THR A 190 -6.88 8.41 18.06
C THR A 190 -6.39 9.67 18.75
N ARG A 191 -5.11 9.71 19.13
CA ARG A 191 -4.47 10.83 19.83
C ARG A 191 -3.48 11.59 18.95
N ASN A 192 -3.50 11.35 17.65
CA ASN A 192 -2.61 12.04 16.72
C ASN A 192 -3.06 13.47 16.51
N VAL A 193 -2.10 14.41 16.53
CA VAL A 193 -2.30 15.80 16.15
C VAL A 193 -1.56 16.06 14.85
N TYR A 194 -2.21 16.74 13.92
CA TYR A 194 -1.70 16.93 12.56
C TYR A 194 -1.47 18.42 12.30
N ALA A 195 -0.33 18.77 11.70
CA ALA A 195 -0.14 20.11 11.17
C ALA A 195 -1.05 20.34 9.94
N ASP A 196 -1.59 21.54 9.79
CA ASP A 196 -2.54 21.88 8.70
C ASP A 196 -1.92 21.71 7.30
N ASP A 197 -0.61 21.96 7.19
CA ASP A 197 0.15 21.81 5.95
C ASP A 197 0.64 20.37 5.69
N GLY A 198 0.29 19.42 6.57
CA GLY A 198 0.71 18.02 6.51
C GLY A 198 2.20 17.79 6.77
N SER A 199 2.94 18.81 7.18
CA SER A 199 4.39 18.74 7.41
C SER A 199 4.78 17.95 8.65
N ALA A 200 3.85 17.74 9.59
CA ALA A 200 4.13 17.06 10.83
C ALA A 200 2.93 16.28 11.38
N VAL A 201 3.24 15.20 12.08
CA VAL A 201 2.30 14.45 12.91
C VAL A 201 2.90 14.32 14.31
N THR A 202 2.15 14.77 15.31
CA THR A 202 2.50 14.63 16.73
C THR A 202 1.74 13.44 17.32
N PHE A 203 2.47 12.60 18.02
CA PHE A 203 2.00 11.37 18.66
C PHE A 203 2.15 11.50 20.19
N GLN A 204 1.38 10.70 20.93
CA GLN A 204 1.44 10.69 22.40
C GLN A 204 1.86 9.32 22.94
N CYS A 205 2.97 9.30 23.68
CA CYS A 205 3.39 8.19 24.51
C CYS A 205 2.84 8.36 25.94
N PRO A 206 2.23 7.34 26.55
CA PRO A 206 1.68 7.46 27.91
C PRO A 206 2.79 7.64 28.96
N SER A 207 4.00 7.15 28.69
CA SER A 207 5.13 7.23 29.64
C SER A 207 6.10 8.39 29.37
N HIS A 208 6.20 8.88 28.13
CA HIS A 208 7.22 9.85 27.71
C HIS A 208 6.64 11.13 27.08
N GLY A 209 5.32 11.27 27.03
CA GLY A 209 4.65 12.46 26.51
C GLY A 209 4.61 12.56 24.98
N LEU A 210 4.57 13.79 24.48
CA LEU A 210 4.38 14.08 23.06
C LEU A 210 5.70 14.00 22.28
N PHE A 211 5.65 13.45 21.06
CA PHE A 211 6.76 13.46 20.13
C PHE A 211 6.27 13.68 18.69
N THR A 212 7.04 14.39 17.88
CA THR A 212 6.64 14.81 16.54
C THR A 212 7.50 14.15 15.47
N CYS A 213 6.86 13.58 14.45
CA CYS A 213 7.53 13.16 13.24
C CYS A 213 7.27 14.20 12.15
N ASN A 214 8.34 14.81 11.65
CA ASN A 214 8.28 15.74 10.54
C ASN A 214 8.38 14.99 9.22
N ALA A 215 7.58 15.40 8.24
CA ALA A 215 7.89 15.15 6.84
C ALA A 215 9.21 15.89 6.53
N PRO A 216 10.15 15.25 5.81
CA PRO A 216 11.33 15.95 5.29
C PRO A 216 10.89 17.23 4.56
N LYS A 217 11.53 18.35 4.87
CA LYS A 217 11.25 19.63 4.21
C LYS A 217 11.33 19.43 2.70
N ARG A 218 10.31 19.87 1.97
CA ARG A 218 10.43 20.07 0.52
C ARG A 218 11.68 20.91 0.30
N LYS A 219 12.66 20.41 -0.46
CA LYS A 219 13.73 21.29 -0.94
C LYS A 219 13.03 22.36 -1.77
N ALA A 220 13.08 23.60 -1.29
CA ALA A 220 12.67 24.74 -2.08
C ALA A 220 13.52 24.72 -3.36
N THR A 221 12.86 24.71 -4.51
CA THR A 221 13.53 25.09 -5.75
C THR A 221 13.87 26.56 -5.62
N ASP A 222 15.13 26.89 -5.37
CA ASP A 222 15.61 28.26 -5.34
C ASP A 222 15.32 28.92 -6.68
N SER A 223 14.40 29.90 -6.68
CA SER A 223 14.09 30.74 -7.82
C SER A 223 14.65 32.13 -7.59
N SER A 224 15.93 32.34 -7.93
CA SER A 224 16.48 33.69 -8.13
C SER A 224 17.73 33.69 -9.03
N SER A 225 17.53 33.66 -10.35
CA SER A 225 18.30 34.45 -11.32
C SER A 225 17.74 34.27 -12.73
N THR A 226 17.26 35.36 -13.33
CA THR A 226 16.75 35.48 -14.70
C THR A 226 17.86 35.39 -15.76
N ALA A 227 17.76 34.42 -16.67
CA ALA A 227 18.05 34.55 -18.10
C ALA A 227 17.52 33.30 -18.86
N SER A 228 17.09 33.51 -20.09
CA SER A 228 16.09 32.75 -20.84
C SER A 228 16.40 31.29 -21.21
N SER A 229 15.28 30.62 -21.50
CA SER A 229 15.06 29.45 -22.37
C SER A 229 15.30 28.04 -21.80
N SER A 230 14.24 27.23 -21.97
CA SER A 230 14.12 25.77 -21.85
C SER A 230 13.63 25.18 -20.52
N ILE A 231 12.43 24.62 -20.64
CA ILE A 231 11.66 23.69 -19.80
C ILE A 231 12.57 22.69 -19.06
N LEU A 232 12.39 22.55 -17.74
CA LEU A 232 12.54 21.27 -17.04
C LEU A 232 11.39 21.08 -16.04
N SER A 233 10.30 20.59 -16.61
CA SER A 233 9.19 19.90 -15.97
C SER A 233 9.67 18.78 -15.06
N LEU A 234 8.98 18.61 -13.93
CA LEU A 234 8.88 17.35 -13.20
C LEU A 234 8.80 16.17 -14.19
N ASP A 235 9.61 15.12 -13.98
CA ASP A 235 9.49 13.92 -14.81
C ASP A 235 8.04 13.43 -14.76
N SER A 236 7.40 13.46 -15.92
CA SER A 236 5.98 13.12 -16.12
C SER A 236 5.67 11.68 -15.71
N SER A 237 6.70 10.86 -15.54
CA SER A 237 6.61 9.43 -15.37
C SER A 237 6.24 9.03 -13.92
N THR A 238 6.75 9.71 -12.90
CA THR A 238 6.43 9.36 -11.50
C THR A 238 5.12 9.98 -11.00
N LYS A 239 4.79 11.20 -11.46
CA LYS A 239 3.46 11.80 -11.24
C LYS A 239 2.34 10.94 -11.82
N LYS A 240 2.61 10.20 -12.92
CA LYS A 240 1.67 9.28 -13.56
C LYS A 240 1.46 7.97 -12.79
N HIS A 241 2.47 7.42 -12.11
CA HIS A 241 2.32 6.15 -11.38
C HIS A 241 1.43 6.27 -10.13
N LEU A 242 1.59 7.34 -9.34
CA LEU A 242 0.73 7.62 -8.19
C LEU A 242 -0.69 8.01 -8.61
N THR A 243 -0.84 8.80 -9.69
CA THR A 243 -2.17 9.12 -10.24
C THR A 243 -2.88 7.92 -10.87
N THR A 244 -2.16 6.91 -11.37
CA THR A 244 -2.79 5.69 -11.91
C THR A 244 -3.31 4.77 -10.79
N GLY A 245 -2.58 4.62 -9.69
CA GLY A 245 -3.07 3.92 -8.49
C GLY A 245 -4.27 4.63 -7.84
N LEU A 246 -4.22 5.97 -7.76
CA LEU A 246 -5.35 6.80 -7.30
C LEU A 246 -6.53 6.78 -8.26
N ARG A 247 -6.30 6.72 -9.58
CA ARG A 247 -7.38 6.57 -10.58
C ARG A 247 -8.02 5.19 -10.56
N PHE A 248 -7.27 4.13 -10.24
CA PHE A 248 -7.83 2.80 -10.03
C PHE A 248 -8.71 2.77 -8.77
N ALA A 249 -8.26 3.37 -7.68
CA ALA A 249 -9.08 3.58 -6.49
C ALA A 249 -10.32 4.44 -6.79
N GLU A 250 -10.17 5.57 -7.50
CA GLU A 250 -11.30 6.43 -7.92
C GLU A 250 -12.26 5.72 -8.88
N ALA A 251 -11.79 4.84 -9.78
CA ALA A 251 -12.64 4.08 -10.69
C ALA A 251 -13.47 3.02 -9.94
N ILE A 252 -12.88 2.36 -8.94
CA ILE A 252 -13.60 1.50 -7.99
C ILE A 252 -14.62 2.33 -7.19
N MET A 253 -14.24 3.54 -6.75
CA MET A 253 -15.10 4.42 -5.97
C MET A 253 -16.25 5.05 -6.75
N ARG A 254 -16.08 5.36 -8.05
CA ARG A 254 -17.16 5.86 -8.92
C ARG A 254 -18.22 4.79 -9.24
N GLY A 255 -17.93 3.51 -9.01
CA GLY A 255 -18.88 2.41 -9.11
C GLY A 255 -19.68 2.15 -7.82
N SER A 256 -19.33 2.77 -6.69
CA SER A 256 -20.03 2.62 -5.41
C SER A 256 -20.92 3.83 -5.12
N GLY A 257 -22.05 3.88 -5.82
CA GLY A 257 -23.16 4.78 -5.49
C GLY A 257 -23.78 4.40 -4.14
N ARG A 258 -23.99 5.41 -3.30
CA ARG A 258 -24.55 5.37 -1.94
C ARG A 258 -25.85 4.56 -1.80
N SER A 259 -25.95 3.81 -0.70
CA SER A 259 -27.19 3.75 0.09
C SER A 259 -26.91 3.33 1.54
N ASN A 260 -27.27 4.22 2.48
CA ASN A 260 -27.50 3.89 3.89
C ASN A 260 -28.54 2.77 4.00
N CYS A 261 -28.35 1.84 4.95
CA CYS A 261 -29.35 1.34 5.90
C CYS A 261 -28.79 0.09 6.58
N TYR A 262 -28.67 0.11 7.91
CA TYR A 262 -28.98 -1.07 8.72
C TYR A 262 -29.68 -0.58 9.99
N GLY A 263 -31.00 -0.67 9.93
CA GLY A 263 -31.85 -0.85 11.10
C GLY A 263 -31.82 -2.32 11.52
N ASP A 264 -32.15 -2.51 12.78
CA ASP A 264 -32.19 -3.76 13.53
C ASP A 264 -32.89 -4.91 12.81
N PHE A 265 -32.47 -6.15 13.08
CA PHE A 265 -33.34 -7.20 13.62
C PHE A 265 -32.51 -8.44 13.94
N CYS A 266 -32.40 -8.72 15.23
CA CYS A 266 -32.06 -10.05 15.75
C CYS A 266 -33.27 -10.97 15.55
N PRO A 267 -33.05 -12.27 15.37
CA PRO A 267 -33.76 -13.18 16.25
C PRO A 267 -32.83 -14.25 16.82
N SER A 268 -32.76 -14.28 18.14
CA SER A 268 -32.46 -15.50 18.89
C SER A 268 -33.70 -16.40 18.90
N PRO A 269 -33.55 -17.72 19.02
CA PRO A 269 -34.59 -18.55 19.62
C PRO A 269 -34.80 -18.21 21.10
#